data_AF-A0A257A2W4-F1
#
_entry.id   AF-A0A257A2W4-F1
#
_cell.length_a   1.000
_cell.length_b   1.000
_cell.length_c   1.000
_cell.angle_alpha   90.00
_cell.angle_beta   90.00
_cell.angle_gamma   90.00
#
_symmetry.space_group_name_H-M   'P 1'
#
loop_
_entity.id
_entity.type
_entity.pdbx_description
1 polymer ?
#
loop_
_entity_poly.entity_id
_entity_poly.type
_entity_poly.pdbx_seq_one_letter_code
_entity_poly.pdbx_strand_id
1 'polypeptide(L)' 'IIFPLNGAVVKGIITIHGTASDEDGDESITKVEIKIGNGGWVIVNGITKWNYSWDTTSIENGDYVIQARAYDGNIPPLIQ' A
#
# COMPACT_ATOMS: atom_id res chain seq x y z
N ILE A 1 -3.28 2.89 -5.42
CA ILE A 1 -2.29 2.03 -6.12
C ILE A 1 -2.13 2.58 -7.53
N ILE A 2 -0.91 2.81 -8.00
CA ILE A 2 -0.64 3.38 -9.33
C ILE A 2 0.06 2.38 -10.26
N PHE A 3 0.69 1.35 -9.71
CA PHE A 3 1.31 0.26 -10.48
C PHE A 3 1.36 -1.02 -9.62
N PRO A 4 1.15 -2.22 -10.20
CA PRO A 4 0.73 -2.46 -11.58
C PRO A 4 -0.69 -1.95 -11.87
N LEU A 5 -1.01 -1.77 -13.16
CA LEU A 5 -2.36 -1.36 -13.58
C LEU A 5 -3.34 -2.52 -13.41
N ASN A 6 -4.64 -2.20 -13.27
CA ASN A 6 -5.68 -3.21 -13.20
C ASN A 6 -5.65 -4.14 -14.43
N GLY A 7 -5.71 -5.45 -14.20
CA GLY A 7 -5.62 -6.47 -15.26
C GLY A 7 -4.20 -6.74 -15.78
N ALA A 8 -3.16 -6.14 -15.20
CA ALA A 8 -1.79 -6.46 -15.58
C ALA A 8 -1.42 -7.90 -15.21
N VAL A 9 -0.82 -8.61 -16.15
CA VAL A 9 -0.16 -9.89 -15.89
C VAL A 9 1.28 -9.61 -15.45
N VAL A 10 1.64 -10.10 -14.26
CA VAL A 10 2.97 -9.90 -13.67
C VAL A 10 3.67 -11.25 -13.46
N LYS A 11 5.00 -11.23 -13.46
CA LYS A 11 5.83 -12.43 -13.26
C LYS A 11 7.17 -12.06 -12.62
N GLY A 12 7.63 -12.90 -11.70
CA GLY A 12 8.90 -12.72 -11.02
C GLY A 12 8.73 -11.81 -9.80
N ILE A 13 9.77 -11.04 -9.50
CA ILE A 13 9.68 -10.02 -8.46
C ILE A 13 9.20 -8.73 -9.10
N ILE A 14 8.05 -8.22 -8.66
CA ILE A 14 7.53 -6.92 -9.10
C ILE A 14 7.45 -5.97 -7.92
N THR A 15 7.61 -4.67 -8.18
CA THR A 15 7.41 -3.64 -7.17
C THR A 15 6.07 -2.98 -7.39
N ILE A 16 5.18 -3.09 -6.41
CA ILE A 16 3.91 -2.37 -6.37
C ILE A 16 4.18 -0.95 -5.90
N HIS A 17 3.59 0.03 -6.57
CA HIS A 17 3.70 1.44 -6.20
C HIS A 17 2.33 2.04 -5.93
N GLY A 18 2.29 2.97 -4.98
CA GLY A 18 1.11 3.76 -4.72
C GLY A 18 1.42 5.09 -4.07
N THR A 19 0.38 5.91 -3.99
CA THR A 19 0.37 7.15 -3.24
C THR A 19 -0.67 7.07 -2.15
N ALA A 20 -0.44 7.78 -1.06
CA ALA A 20 -1.45 8.13 -0.07
C ALA A 20 -1.39 9.64 0.16
N SER A 21 -2.54 10.23 0.45
CA SER A 21 -2.68 11.65 0.72
C SER A 21 -3.60 11.81 1.91
N ASP A 22 -3.31 12.79 2.75
CA ASP A 22 -4.22 13.24 3.78
C ASP A 22 -4.98 14.45 3.28
N GLU A 23 -6.30 14.41 3.33
CA GLU A 23 -7.13 15.50 2.79
C GLU A 23 -7.27 16.66 3.77
N ASP A 24 -7.09 16.42 5.08
CA ASP A 24 -7.11 17.46 6.12
C ASP A 24 -5.80 18.27 6.19
N GLY A 25 -4.74 17.78 5.55
CA GLY A 25 -3.51 18.51 5.27
C GLY A 25 -2.54 18.61 6.44
N ASP A 26 -2.70 17.79 7.48
CA ASP A 26 -1.78 17.78 8.63
C ASP A 26 -0.51 16.92 8.42
N GLU A 27 -0.39 16.30 7.23
CA GLU A 27 0.67 15.36 6.86
C GLU A 27 0.81 14.18 7.85
N SER A 28 -0.28 13.79 8.52
CA SER A 28 -0.23 12.82 9.62
C SER A 28 -0.26 11.35 9.21
N ILE A 29 -0.19 11.02 7.92
CA ILE A 29 -0.13 9.62 7.49
C ILE A 29 1.05 8.93 8.19
N THR A 30 0.73 8.07 9.15
CA THR A 30 1.71 7.38 9.98
C THR A 30 2.09 6.02 9.41
N LYS A 31 1.19 5.42 8.63
CA LYS A 31 1.35 4.05 8.15
C LYS A 31 0.53 3.80 6.90
N VAL A 32 1.10 3.03 5.98
CA VAL A 32 0.37 2.42 4.87
C VAL A 32 0.54 0.91 4.94
N GLU A 33 -0.55 0.19 4.65
CA GLU A 33 -0.56 -1.26 4.57
C GLU A 33 -1.11 -1.72 3.21
N ILE A 34 -0.60 -2.86 2.75
CA ILE A 34 -1.04 -3.54 1.55
C ILE A 34 -1.56 -4.94 1.90
N LYS A 35 -2.56 -5.39 1.16
CA LYS A 35 -3.06 -6.76 1.18
C LYS A 35 -3.18 -7.27 -0.26
N ILE A 36 -2.74 -8.51 -0.50
CA ILE A 36 -2.79 -9.16 -1.81
C ILE A 36 -3.62 -10.44 -1.67
N GLY A 37 -4.71 -10.54 -2.45
CA GLY A 37 -5.64 -11.66 -2.39
C GLY A 37 -6.20 -11.91 -0.99
N ASN A 38 -6.09 -13.16 -0.51
CA ASN A 38 -6.55 -13.56 0.82
C ASN A 38 -5.48 -13.42 1.91
N GLY A 39 -4.33 -12.82 1.60
CA GLY A 39 -3.25 -12.58 2.56
C GLY A 39 -3.62 -11.62 3.69
N GLY A 40 -2.73 -11.52 4.68
CA GLY A 40 -2.81 -10.50 5.73
C GLY A 40 -2.44 -9.10 5.23
N TRP A 41 -2.75 -8.09 6.02
CA TRP A 41 -2.24 -6.73 5.81
C TRP A 41 -0.78 -6.64 6.23
N VAL A 42 0.06 -6.04 5.40
CA VAL A 42 1.50 -5.89 5.61
C VAL A 42 1.88 -4.41 5.48
N ILE A 43 2.74 -3.93 6.37
CA ILE A 43 3.25 -2.55 6.32
C ILE A 43 4.19 -2.41 5.11
N VAL A 44 3.99 -1.33 4.34
CA VAL A 44 4.80 -1.03 3.16
C VAL A 44 5.92 -0.04 3.47
N ASN A 45 6.84 0.15 2.51
CA ASN A 45 7.89 1.16 2.62
C ASN A 45 7.35 2.52 2.18
N GLY A 46 7.41 3.53 3.06
CA GLY A 46 6.95 4.88 2.80
C GLY A 46 5.47 5.10 3.14
N ILE A 47 5.08 6.38 3.22
CA ILE A 47 3.75 6.81 3.65
C ILE A 47 3.02 7.58 2.54
N THR A 48 3.57 8.68 2.02
CA THR A 48 2.96 9.46 0.92
C THR A 48 3.19 8.83 -0.44
N LYS A 49 4.44 8.41 -0.71
CA LYS A 49 4.83 7.61 -1.87
C LYS A 49 5.37 6.31 -1.33
N TRP A 50 4.67 5.24 -1.60
CA TRP A 50 4.96 3.96 -0.99
C TRP A 50 5.19 2.86 -2.02
N ASN A 51 5.91 1.83 -1.60
CA ASN A 51 6.18 0.67 -2.44
C ASN A 51 6.23 -0.64 -1.64
N TYR A 52 5.94 -1.74 -2.34
CA TYR A 52 6.01 -3.10 -1.81
C TYR A 52 6.57 -4.06 -2.85
N SER A 53 7.59 -4.83 -2.49
CA SER A 53 8.14 -5.89 -3.35
C SER A 53 7.32 -7.16 -3.22
N TRP A 54 6.74 -7.60 -4.32
CA TRP A 54 5.94 -8.81 -4.40
C TRP A 54 6.63 -9.86 -5.28
N ASP A 55 7.07 -10.95 -4.65
CA ASP A 55 7.64 -12.10 -5.33
C ASP A 55 6.52 -13.06 -5.76
N THR A 56 6.27 -13.15 -7.07
CA THR A 56 5.24 -14.04 -7.63
C THR A 56 5.77 -15.41 -8.02
N THR A 57 7.06 -15.72 -7.80
CA THR A 57 7.68 -16.97 -8.27
C THR A 57 7.21 -18.22 -7.53
N SER A 58 6.73 -18.05 -6.29
CA SER A 58 6.24 -19.13 -5.42
C SER A 58 4.72 -19.10 -5.21
N ILE A 59 4.02 -18.25 -5.95
CA ILE A 59 2.58 -18.01 -5.82
C ILE A 59 1.86 -18.68 -6.98
N GLU A 60 0.71 -19.31 -6.70
CA GLU A 60 -0.11 -19.93 -7.74
C GLU A 60 -0.62 -18.90 -8.74
N ASN A 61 -0.64 -19.26 -10.03
CA ASN A 61 -1.22 -18.41 -11.06
C ASN A 61 -2.72 -18.22 -10.81
N GLY A 62 -3.19 -16.99 -10.93
CA GLY A 62 -4.59 -16.65 -10.76
C GLY A 62 -4.79 -15.14 -10.67
N ASP A 63 -6.05 -14.74 -10.49
CA ASP A 63 -6.40 -13.34 -10.29
C ASP A 63 -6.19 -12.96 -8.82
N TYR A 64 -5.45 -11.88 -8.59
CA TYR A 64 -5.20 -11.32 -7.25
C TYR A 64 -5.71 -9.89 -7.17
N VAL A 65 -6.51 -9.61 -6.14
CA VAL A 65 -6.93 -8.25 -5.80
C VAL A 65 -5.86 -7.63 -4.90
N ILE A 66 -5.34 -6.46 -5.28
CA ILE A 66 -4.40 -5.69 -4.47
C ILE A 66 -5.18 -4.56 -3.80
N GLN A 67 -5.11 -4.50 -2.48
CA GLN A 67 -5.75 -3.48 -1.66
C GLN A 67 -4.68 -2.72 -0.89
N ALA A 68 -4.90 -1.43 -0.66
CA ALA A 68 -4.04 -0.60 0.17
C ALA A 68 -4.90 0.25 1.10
N ARG A 69 -4.40 0.53 2.31
CA ARG A 69 -5.02 1.45 3.26
C ARG A 69 -3.96 2.30 3.94
N ALA A 70 -4.29 3.55 4.20
CA ALA A 70 -3.46 4.49 4.94
C ALA A 70 -4.09 4.74 6.32
N TYR A 71 -3.26 5.14 7.26
CA TYR A 71 -3.64 5.53 8.61
C TYR A 71 -3.10 6.92 8.89
N ASP A 72 -3.99 7.87 9.14
CA ASP A 72 -3.66 9.14 9.75
C ASP A 72 -3.23 8.93 11.22
N GLY A 73 -2.58 9.94 11.77
CA GLY A 73 -2.24 9.99 13.18
C GLY A 73 -2.86 11.24 13.74
N ASN A 74 -4.07 11.14 14.30
CA ASN A 74 -4.64 12.23 15.08
C ASN A 74 -3.57 12.83 16.00
N ILE A 75 -3.09 14.03 15.71
CA ILE A 75 -2.34 14.85 16.65
C ILE A 75 -3.40 15.56 17.49
N PRO A 76 -3.75 15.08 18.70
CA PRO A 76 -4.64 15.86 19.55
C PRO A 76 -4.00 17.25 19.76
N PRO A 77 -4.79 18.34 19.63
CA PRO A 77 -4.23 19.69 19.71
C PRO A 77 -3.49 19.86 21.03
N LEU A 78 -2.25 20.38 20.96
CA LEU A 78 -1.51 20.81 22.12
C LEU A 78 -2.37 21.85 22.86
N ILE A 79 -2.89 21.49 24.02
CA ILE A 79 -3.57 22.44 24.90
C ILE A 79 -2.50 23.44 25.34
N GLN A 80 -2.62 24.70 24.89
CA GLN A 80 -1.79 25.82 25.31
C GLN A 80 -2.22 26.33 26.68
#